data_AF-A0A1Y0RQZ7-F1
#
_entry.id   AF-A0A1Y0RQZ7-F1
#
_cell.length_a   1.000
_cell.length_b   1.000
_cell.length_c   1.000
_cell.angle_alpha   90.00
_cell.angle_beta   90.00
_cell.angle_gamma   90.00
#
_symmetry.space_group_name_H-M   'P 1'
#
loop_
_entity.id
_entity.type
_entity.pdbx_description
1 polymer ?
#
loop_
_entity_poly.entity_id
_entity_poly.type
_entity_poly.pdbx_seq_one_letter_code
_entity_poly.pdbx_strand_id
1 'polypeptide(L)'
;MATPSTATSAPSTSANQAVTFALSYGDLFLTNLSESFSSIESDNQADTSAFADGGTATVHNDAIVETDDTEVFTFATSSASGENITHFGLAQTHATTVGNFSINAGKILSFNFTSAIDLETSIEVPQKIENVSVIREVSFSFYDTSDIPKEKLSEFLANLLSDPNSIQKSPLIFFSLSANLTTSGNDNYLTSKKSENVTISTEFKDSNFAGSQKFASTFVRGSVKHSFNRQANVTLVVLRNGQARVAAPEPKQTFALRSMPASAPQGAVTQGRRPGAPSNRYSDRKVVKYTVGK
;
A
#
# COMPACT_ATOMS: atom_id res chain seq x y z
N MET A 1 11.53 -20.00 4.15
CA MET A 1 12.14 -19.06 5.11
C MET A 1 13.07 -18.16 4.31
N ALA A 2 12.59 -16.98 3.91
CA ALA A 2 13.43 -15.98 3.26
C ALA A 2 13.95 -15.04 4.35
N THR A 3 15.27 -14.98 4.50
CA THR A 3 15.95 -13.97 5.32
C THR A 3 15.69 -12.59 4.72
N PRO A 4 15.25 -11.57 5.48
CA PRO A 4 15.24 -10.21 4.98
C PRO A 4 16.71 -9.79 4.83
N SER A 5 17.13 -9.53 3.59
CA SER A 5 18.49 -9.11 3.29
C SER A 5 18.61 -7.60 3.43
N THR A 6 19.32 -7.21 4.48
CA THR A 6 20.29 -6.10 4.58
C THR A 6 19.87 -4.71 4.13
N ALA A 7 19.77 -3.83 5.14
CA ALA A 7 19.99 -2.39 5.13
C ALA A 7 20.50 -1.81 3.81
N THR A 8 19.64 -1.03 3.15
CA THR A 8 20.03 -0.14 2.07
C THR A 8 20.87 0.98 2.69
N SER A 9 22.17 0.97 2.46
CA SER A 9 23.07 2.05 2.87
C SER A 9 22.62 3.37 2.23
N ALA A 10 22.38 4.39 3.06
CA ALA A 10 22.14 5.74 2.58
C ALA A 10 23.36 6.25 1.77
N PRO A 11 23.15 6.94 0.64
CA PRO A 11 24.25 7.52 -0.14
C PRO A 11 24.98 8.58 0.69
N SER A 12 26.31 8.48 0.76
CA SER A 12 27.14 9.51 1.41
C SER A 12 27.22 10.75 0.53
N THR A 13 26.76 11.90 1.01
CA THR A 13 26.78 13.15 0.24
C THR A 13 27.65 14.25 0.86
N SER A 14 28.13 15.15 0.00
CA SER A 14 28.82 16.37 0.41
C SER A 14 27.84 17.40 0.98
N ALA A 15 28.30 18.32 1.84
CA ALA A 15 27.51 19.24 2.68
C ALA A 15 26.49 20.18 1.99
N ASN A 16 26.23 20.04 0.68
CA ASN A 16 25.30 20.84 -0.09
C ASN A 16 24.24 20.04 -0.88
N GLN A 17 24.21 18.71 -0.73
CA GLN A 17 23.23 17.85 -1.38
C GLN A 17 22.14 17.50 -0.39
N ALA A 18 20.89 17.60 -0.83
CA ALA A 18 19.76 17.14 -0.04
C ALA A 18 19.35 15.77 -0.57
N VAL A 19 19.15 14.82 0.34
CA VAL A 19 18.76 13.44 0.02
C VAL A 19 17.45 13.16 0.74
N THR A 20 16.43 12.84 -0.04
CA THR A 20 15.12 12.44 0.46
C THR A 20 14.88 10.97 0.17
N PHE A 21 14.23 10.30 1.12
CA PHE A 21 13.81 8.91 0.96
C PHE A 21 12.46 8.68 1.61
N ALA A 22 11.60 7.92 0.92
CA ALA A 22 10.29 7.49 1.36
C ALA A 22 10.11 6.01 1.03
N LEU A 23 9.73 5.19 2.01
CA LEU A 23 9.38 3.79 1.84
C LEU A 23 8.03 3.49 2.48
N SER A 24 7.16 2.82 1.74
CA SER A 24 5.87 2.31 2.17
C SER A 24 5.81 0.81 1.90
N TYR A 25 5.94 -0.03 2.92
CA TYR A 25 5.80 -1.49 2.83
C TYR A 25 4.50 -1.93 3.51
N GLY A 26 3.82 -2.91 2.93
CA GLY A 26 2.75 -3.64 3.63
C GLY A 26 2.50 -5.03 3.07
N ASP A 27 2.17 -5.97 3.95
CA ASP A 27 1.75 -7.33 3.60
C ASP A 27 0.51 -7.79 4.39
N LEU A 28 -0.15 -8.78 3.79
CA LEU A 28 -1.20 -9.56 4.43
C LEU A 28 -1.06 -11.00 3.98
N PHE A 29 -1.17 -11.92 4.92
CA PHE A 29 -1.23 -13.34 4.64
C PHE A 29 -2.41 -13.97 5.38
N LEU A 30 -3.35 -14.52 4.63
CA LEU A 30 -4.46 -15.33 5.14
C LEU A 30 -4.10 -16.80 4.94
N THR A 31 -4.26 -17.62 5.98
CA THR A 31 -3.94 -19.06 5.97
C THR A 31 -5.02 -19.86 6.66
N ASN A 32 -5.09 -21.16 6.33
CA ASN A 32 -6.04 -22.09 6.92
C ASN A 32 -7.50 -21.60 6.80
N LEU A 33 -7.88 -21.04 5.65
CA LEU A 33 -9.28 -20.74 5.37
C LEU A 33 -10.09 -22.03 5.45
N SER A 34 -11.15 -22.00 6.26
CA SER A 34 -12.02 -23.16 6.50
C SER A 34 -12.90 -23.53 5.32
N GLU A 35 -13.04 -22.61 4.36
CA GLU A 35 -13.82 -22.76 3.14
C GLU A 35 -12.93 -22.37 1.96
N SER A 36 -13.09 -23.05 0.83
CA SER A 36 -12.37 -22.73 -0.41
C SER A 36 -13.07 -21.61 -1.18
N PHE A 37 -12.30 -20.85 -1.95
CA PHE A 37 -12.86 -19.84 -2.85
C PHE A 37 -13.73 -20.47 -3.94
N SER A 38 -14.95 -19.95 -4.12
CA SER A 38 -15.77 -20.24 -5.30
C SER A 38 -15.29 -19.45 -6.53
N SER A 39 -14.69 -18.29 -6.28
CA SER A 39 -14.01 -17.44 -7.25
C SER A 39 -13.06 -16.53 -6.50
N ILE A 40 -11.96 -16.17 -7.15
CA ILE A 40 -11.01 -15.17 -6.65
C ILE A 40 -10.45 -14.37 -7.82
N GLU A 41 -10.38 -13.06 -7.62
CA GLU A 41 -9.85 -12.09 -8.56
C GLU A 41 -8.92 -11.13 -7.83
N SER A 42 -7.93 -10.59 -8.53
CA SER A 42 -7.13 -9.51 -7.99
C SER A 42 -6.68 -8.54 -9.07
N ASP A 43 -6.43 -7.31 -8.64
CA ASP A 43 -5.96 -6.20 -9.46
C ASP A 43 -4.83 -5.51 -8.70
N ASN A 44 -3.65 -5.48 -9.29
CA ASN A 44 -2.50 -4.77 -8.75
C ASN A 44 -2.27 -3.50 -9.58
N GLN A 45 -2.86 -2.38 -9.13
CA GLN A 45 -2.61 -1.08 -9.74
C GLN A 45 -1.44 -0.39 -9.07
N ALA A 46 -0.68 0.33 -9.89
CA ALA A 46 0.52 1.02 -9.47
C ALA A 46 0.78 2.18 -10.41
N ASP A 47 0.95 3.36 -9.82
CA ASP A 47 1.13 4.62 -10.54
C ASP A 47 2.40 5.30 -10.02
N THR A 48 3.21 5.78 -10.95
CA THR A 48 4.45 6.48 -10.61
C THR A 48 4.62 7.74 -11.43
N SER A 49 5.12 8.79 -10.78
CA SER A 49 5.45 10.06 -11.41
C SER A 49 6.76 10.58 -10.85
N ALA A 50 7.67 10.98 -11.71
CA ALA A 50 8.95 11.52 -11.31
C ALA A 50 9.37 12.72 -12.17
N PHE A 51 10.03 13.67 -11.53
CA PHE A 51 10.58 14.87 -12.15
C PHE A 51 11.88 15.25 -11.43
N ALA A 52 12.87 15.72 -12.19
CA ALA A 52 14.09 16.29 -11.62
C ALA A 52 14.65 17.38 -12.53
N ASP A 53 15.18 18.45 -11.93
CA ASP A 53 16.00 19.46 -12.59
C ASP A 53 17.23 19.80 -11.73
N GLY A 54 18.42 19.55 -12.27
CA GLY A 54 19.67 19.64 -11.51
C GLY A 54 19.80 18.61 -10.38
N GLY A 55 19.18 17.43 -10.53
CA GLY A 55 19.21 16.34 -9.54
C GLY A 55 18.73 15.00 -10.09
N THR A 56 18.37 14.08 -9.19
CA THR A 56 17.79 12.76 -9.53
C THR A 56 16.51 12.53 -8.74
N ALA A 57 15.56 11.82 -9.34
CA ALA A 57 14.37 11.30 -8.69
C ALA A 57 14.17 9.85 -9.14
N THR A 58 14.08 8.92 -8.18
CA THR A 58 13.79 7.51 -8.44
C THR A 58 12.51 7.11 -7.74
N VAL A 59 11.64 6.41 -8.45
CA VAL A 59 10.39 5.88 -7.95
C VAL A 59 10.30 4.40 -8.26
N HIS A 60 9.77 3.64 -7.32
CA HIS A 60 9.59 2.20 -7.46
C HIS A 60 8.28 1.75 -6.82
N ASN A 61 7.61 0.83 -7.49
CA ASN A 61 6.44 0.13 -6.98
C ASN A 61 6.56 -1.36 -7.30
N ASP A 62 6.29 -2.21 -6.32
CA ASP A 62 6.20 -3.66 -6.50
C ASP A 62 4.97 -4.16 -5.73
N ALA A 63 4.03 -4.79 -6.43
CA ALA A 63 2.84 -5.36 -5.81
C ALA A 63 2.69 -6.82 -6.26
N ILE A 64 2.43 -7.70 -5.30
CA ILE A 64 2.30 -9.14 -5.48
C ILE A 64 1.01 -9.63 -4.84
N VAL A 65 0.28 -10.48 -5.55
CA VAL A 65 -0.80 -11.30 -5.00
C VAL A 65 -0.54 -12.75 -5.39
N GLU A 66 -0.58 -13.63 -4.40
CA GLU A 66 -0.50 -15.08 -4.57
C GLU A 66 -1.67 -15.74 -3.85
N THR A 67 -2.37 -16.65 -4.54
CA THR A 67 -3.54 -17.33 -3.98
C THR A 67 -3.49 -18.83 -4.25
N ASP A 68 -3.94 -19.60 -3.28
CA ASP A 68 -4.28 -21.02 -3.41
C ASP A 68 -5.70 -21.24 -2.84
N ASP A 69 -6.19 -22.48 -2.84
CA ASP A 69 -7.56 -22.80 -2.45
C ASP A 69 -7.96 -22.28 -1.05
N THR A 70 -7.00 -22.21 -0.12
CA THR A 70 -7.23 -21.84 1.30
C THR A 70 -6.26 -20.79 1.83
N GLU A 71 -5.53 -20.11 0.93
CA GLU A 71 -4.49 -19.14 1.28
C GLU A 71 -4.52 -17.92 0.36
N VAL A 72 -4.23 -16.75 0.93
CA VAL A 72 -4.07 -15.49 0.20
C VAL A 72 -2.87 -14.76 0.75
N PHE A 73 -1.77 -14.75 0.01
CA PHE A 73 -0.60 -13.95 0.30
C PHE A 73 -0.56 -12.72 -0.58
N THR A 74 -0.15 -11.61 0.01
CA THR A 74 -0.18 -10.36 -0.68
C THR A 74 0.82 -9.38 -0.09
N PHE A 75 1.44 -8.60 -0.97
CA PHE A 75 2.52 -7.72 -0.60
C PHE A 75 2.54 -6.49 -1.53
N ALA A 76 2.90 -5.33 -0.99
CA ALA A 76 3.12 -4.12 -1.77
C ALA A 76 4.22 -3.24 -1.18
N THR A 77 5.09 -2.73 -2.05
CA THR A 77 6.02 -1.63 -1.76
C THR A 77 5.80 -0.46 -2.69
N SER A 78 5.87 0.73 -2.11
CA SER A 78 6.06 2.00 -2.84
C SER A 78 7.29 2.66 -2.26
N SER A 79 8.23 3.08 -3.10
CA SER A 79 9.37 3.88 -2.65
C SER A 79 9.64 5.04 -3.61
N ALA A 80 10.16 6.12 -3.04
CA ALA A 80 10.59 7.29 -3.77
C ALA A 80 11.86 7.84 -3.11
N SER A 81 12.83 8.23 -3.91
CA SER A 81 14.05 8.90 -3.45
C SER A 81 14.39 10.05 -4.38
N GLY A 82 15.03 11.08 -3.82
CA GLY A 82 15.45 12.24 -4.57
C GLY A 82 16.76 12.80 -4.06
N GLU A 83 17.57 13.32 -4.97
CA GLU A 83 18.85 13.94 -4.65
C GLU A 83 18.98 15.31 -5.32
N ASN A 84 19.66 16.23 -4.64
CA ASN A 84 20.01 17.58 -5.10
C ASN A 84 18.79 18.54 -5.19
N ILE A 85 18.89 19.55 -6.07
CA ILE A 85 18.25 20.86 -5.87
C ILE A 85 16.74 20.82 -6.13
N THR A 86 16.29 20.21 -7.23
CA THR A 86 14.86 20.08 -7.52
C THR A 86 14.55 18.65 -7.96
N HIS A 87 13.66 18.01 -7.22
CA HIS A 87 13.21 16.66 -7.47
C HIS A 87 11.79 16.48 -6.96
N PHE A 88 11.06 15.59 -7.62
CA PHE A 88 9.76 15.09 -7.21
C PHE A 88 9.68 13.61 -7.56
N GLY A 89 9.23 12.80 -6.63
CA GLY A 89 8.95 11.39 -6.84
C GLY A 89 7.66 11.01 -6.13
N LEU A 90 6.80 10.29 -6.83
CA LEU A 90 5.58 9.71 -6.32
C LEU A 90 5.47 8.27 -6.81
N ALA A 91 5.29 7.34 -5.88
CA ALA A 91 4.93 5.96 -6.16
C ALA A 91 3.68 5.60 -5.36
N GLN A 92 2.65 5.10 -6.03
CA GLN A 92 1.36 4.73 -5.44
C GLN A 92 1.02 3.29 -5.80
N THR A 93 0.46 2.56 -4.85
CA THR A 93 -0.14 1.23 -5.06
C THR A 93 -1.61 1.31 -4.70
N HIS A 94 -2.45 0.72 -5.55
CA HIS A 94 -3.86 0.46 -5.30
C HIS A 94 -4.13 -1.01 -5.64
N ALA A 95 -3.86 -1.89 -4.68
CA ALA A 95 -3.92 -3.33 -4.89
C ALA A 95 -5.14 -3.92 -4.18
N THR A 96 -5.90 -4.75 -4.89
CA THR A 96 -7.15 -5.35 -4.41
C THR A 96 -7.17 -6.85 -4.70
N THR A 97 -7.72 -7.62 -3.77
CA THR A 97 -8.08 -9.02 -3.99
C THR A 97 -9.53 -9.22 -3.55
N VAL A 98 -10.37 -9.82 -4.40
CA VAL A 98 -11.76 -10.13 -4.10
C VAL A 98 -11.98 -11.62 -4.23
N GLY A 99 -12.45 -12.27 -3.17
CA GLY A 99 -12.75 -13.70 -3.15
C GLY A 99 -14.17 -13.97 -2.67
N ASN A 100 -14.84 -14.97 -3.23
CA ASN A 100 -16.18 -15.36 -2.80
C ASN A 100 -16.18 -16.75 -2.17
N PHE A 101 -17.05 -16.94 -1.18
CA PHE A 101 -17.27 -18.19 -0.47
C PHE A 101 -18.75 -18.53 -0.45
N SER A 102 -19.07 -19.82 -0.53
CA SER A 102 -20.41 -20.34 -0.24
C SER A 102 -20.34 -21.10 1.08
N ILE A 103 -20.99 -20.57 2.11
CA ILE A 103 -20.96 -21.12 3.46
C ILE A 103 -22.29 -21.80 3.75
N ASN A 104 -22.24 -23.09 4.09
CA ASN A 104 -23.43 -23.84 4.45
C ASN A 104 -23.96 -23.43 5.83
N ALA A 105 -25.28 -23.59 6.04
CA ALA A 105 -25.90 -23.33 7.33
C ALA A 105 -25.24 -24.14 8.46
N GLY A 106 -24.99 -23.50 9.60
CA GLY A 106 -24.34 -24.10 10.77
C GLY A 106 -22.82 -24.22 10.66
N LYS A 107 -22.20 -23.78 9.56
CA LYS A 107 -20.74 -23.77 9.40
C LYS A 107 -20.11 -22.50 9.98
N ILE A 108 -18.80 -22.58 10.18
CA ILE A 108 -17.96 -21.52 10.72
C ILE A 108 -16.97 -21.13 9.64
N LEU A 109 -16.90 -19.84 9.34
CA LEU A 109 -15.78 -19.25 8.63
C LEU A 109 -14.66 -19.00 9.64
N SER A 110 -13.49 -19.57 9.40
CA SER A 110 -12.30 -19.32 10.20
C SER A 110 -11.04 -19.34 9.37
N PHE A 111 -10.05 -18.56 9.81
CA PHE A 111 -8.71 -18.52 9.24
C PHE A 111 -7.74 -17.88 10.24
N ASN A 112 -6.45 -18.06 10.00
CA ASN A 112 -5.39 -17.31 10.65
C ASN A 112 -4.90 -16.21 9.71
N PHE A 113 -4.36 -15.13 10.28
CA PHE A 113 -3.71 -14.11 9.48
C PHE A 113 -2.44 -13.55 10.14
N THR A 114 -1.53 -13.10 9.29
CA THR A 114 -0.45 -12.18 9.66
C THR A 114 -0.49 -10.95 8.77
N SER A 115 -0.12 -9.80 9.30
CA SER A 115 0.01 -8.58 8.53
C SER A 115 1.09 -7.70 9.12
N ALA A 116 1.92 -7.13 8.26
CA ALA A 116 2.93 -6.17 8.62
C ALA A 116 2.80 -4.90 7.79
N ILE A 117 3.16 -3.77 8.38
CA ILE A 117 3.48 -2.55 7.65
C ILE A 117 4.80 -2.00 8.18
N ASP A 118 5.58 -1.42 7.27
CA ASP A 118 6.84 -0.79 7.60
C ASP A 118 7.00 0.48 6.75
N LEU A 119 7.14 1.62 7.42
CA LEU A 119 7.20 2.92 6.78
C LEU A 119 8.47 3.62 7.22
N GLU A 120 9.16 4.25 6.28
CA GLU A 120 10.34 5.04 6.57
C GLU A 120 10.33 6.35 5.78
N THR A 121 10.85 7.40 6.41
CA THR A 121 11.17 8.68 5.75
C THR A 121 12.52 9.17 6.22
N SER A 122 13.29 9.78 5.33
CA SER A 122 14.57 10.41 5.67
C SER A 122 14.77 11.69 4.88
N ILE A 123 15.35 12.69 5.55
CA ILE A 123 15.87 13.94 4.97
C ILE A 123 17.32 14.12 5.46
N GLU A 124 18.25 14.19 4.53
CA GLU A 124 19.63 14.62 4.76
C GLU A 124 19.73 16.12 4.42
N VAL A 125 20.06 16.96 5.41
CA VAL A 125 20.03 18.45 5.38
C VAL A 125 18.63 19.08 5.58
N PRO A 126 18.11 19.12 6.81
CA PRO A 126 16.77 19.64 7.13
C PRO A 126 16.58 21.17 6.92
N GLN A 127 17.60 21.90 6.45
CA GLN A 127 17.57 23.37 6.30
C GLN A 127 16.85 23.84 5.02
N LYS A 128 16.44 22.91 4.14
CA LYS A 128 15.57 23.19 2.98
C LYS A 128 14.20 22.56 3.25
N ILE A 129 13.11 23.26 2.88
CA ILE A 129 11.73 22.80 3.09
C ILE A 129 11.43 21.61 2.18
N GLU A 130 11.89 20.42 2.56
CA GLU A 130 11.62 19.17 1.86
C GLU A 130 10.36 18.52 2.42
N ASN A 131 9.50 18.05 1.54
CA ASN A 131 8.27 17.37 1.90
C ASN A 131 8.36 15.91 1.48
N VAL A 132 8.56 15.05 2.49
CA VAL A 132 8.58 13.60 2.35
C VAL A 132 7.37 13.05 3.09
N SER A 133 6.58 12.24 2.40
CA SER A 133 5.42 11.60 3.00
C SER A 133 5.21 10.18 2.51
N VAL A 134 4.70 9.36 3.42
CA VAL A 134 4.45 7.95 3.22
C VAL A 134 3.13 7.61 3.90
N ILE A 135 2.27 6.89 3.21
CA ILE A 135 1.07 6.27 3.79
C ILE A 135 1.00 4.82 3.36
N ARG A 136 0.49 3.96 4.25
CA ARG A 136 0.13 2.58 3.93
C ARG A 136 -1.14 2.22 4.67
N GLU A 137 -2.02 1.54 3.96
CA GLU A 137 -3.16 0.83 4.50
C GLU A 137 -3.12 -0.60 4.00
N VAL A 138 -3.28 -1.56 4.90
CA VAL A 138 -3.49 -2.97 4.60
C VAL A 138 -4.73 -3.42 5.35
N SER A 139 -5.71 -3.97 4.64
CA SER A 139 -6.96 -4.40 5.27
C SER A 139 -7.57 -5.62 4.61
N PHE A 140 -8.39 -6.33 5.38
CA PHE A 140 -9.36 -7.28 4.85
C PHE A 140 -10.73 -7.02 5.45
N SER A 141 -11.76 -7.28 4.66
CA SER A 141 -13.16 -7.15 5.04
C SER A 141 -13.99 -8.27 4.41
N PHE A 142 -14.95 -8.81 5.14
CA PHE A 142 -15.93 -9.79 4.65
C PHE A 142 -17.33 -9.19 4.67
N TYR A 143 -18.06 -9.34 3.57
CA TYR A 143 -19.44 -8.88 3.42
C TYR A 143 -20.38 -10.06 3.19
N ASP A 144 -21.54 -10.10 3.87
CA ASP A 144 -22.63 -11.03 3.51
C ASP A 144 -23.24 -10.55 2.19
N THR A 145 -22.97 -11.22 1.08
CA THR A 145 -23.49 -10.89 -0.24
C THR A 145 -24.63 -11.80 -0.67
N SER A 146 -25.23 -12.53 0.27
CA SER A 146 -26.34 -13.47 -0.01
C SER A 146 -27.58 -12.80 -0.60
N ASP A 147 -27.81 -11.54 -0.25
CA ASP A 147 -28.92 -10.70 -0.73
C ASP A 147 -28.63 -10.01 -2.07
N ILE A 148 -27.41 -10.15 -2.61
CA ILE A 148 -26.99 -9.50 -3.85
C ILE A 148 -27.10 -10.50 -5.01
N PRO A 149 -27.95 -10.25 -6.02
CA PRO A 149 -28.01 -11.09 -7.21
C PRO A 149 -26.66 -11.15 -7.93
N LYS A 150 -26.32 -12.31 -8.49
CA LYS A 150 -25.01 -12.56 -9.12
C LYS A 150 -24.67 -11.52 -10.19
N GLU A 151 -25.65 -11.12 -10.99
CA GLU A 151 -25.54 -10.12 -12.04
C GLU A 151 -25.24 -8.69 -11.53
N LYS A 152 -25.56 -8.40 -10.26
CA LYS A 152 -25.28 -7.10 -9.60
C LYS A 152 -24.04 -7.12 -8.72
N LEU A 153 -23.42 -8.29 -8.51
CA LEU A 153 -22.26 -8.42 -7.63
C LEU A 153 -21.07 -7.61 -8.14
N SER A 154 -20.83 -7.59 -9.46
CA SER A 154 -19.74 -6.80 -10.04
C SER A 154 -19.93 -5.30 -9.84
N GLU A 155 -21.16 -4.80 -10.00
CA GLU A 155 -21.50 -3.38 -9.76
C GLU A 155 -21.36 -3.02 -8.28
N PHE A 156 -21.85 -3.88 -7.38
CA PHE A 156 -21.66 -3.72 -5.93
C PHE A 156 -20.18 -3.60 -5.58
N LEU A 157 -19.33 -4.48 -6.11
CA LEU A 157 -17.89 -4.46 -5.85
C LEU A 157 -17.22 -3.21 -6.43
N ALA A 158 -17.58 -2.79 -7.64
CA ALA A 158 -17.05 -1.57 -8.23
C ALA A 158 -17.37 -0.33 -7.38
N ASN A 159 -18.60 -0.22 -6.89
CA ASN A 159 -19.02 0.86 -6.00
C ASN A 159 -18.32 0.78 -4.65
N LEU A 160 -18.16 -0.43 -4.08
CA LEU A 160 -17.52 -0.65 -2.80
C LEU A 160 -16.07 -0.18 -2.80
N LEU A 161 -15.37 -0.42 -3.91
CA LEU A 161 -13.96 -0.07 -4.08
C LEU A 161 -13.75 1.40 -4.45
N SER A 162 -14.71 2.01 -5.14
CA SER A 162 -14.58 3.40 -5.64
C SER A 162 -15.10 4.44 -4.64
N ASP A 163 -16.25 4.17 -4.02
CA ASP A 163 -16.84 5.01 -2.98
C ASP A 163 -17.55 4.12 -1.94
N PRO A 164 -16.82 3.62 -0.92
CA PRO A 164 -17.40 2.75 0.10
C PRO A 164 -18.60 3.37 0.83
N ASN A 165 -18.68 4.71 0.92
CA ASN A 165 -19.76 5.40 1.61
C ASN A 165 -21.07 5.41 0.82
N SER A 166 -21.01 5.18 -0.49
CA SER A 166 -22.20 5.03 -1.34
C SER A 166 -23.00 3.76 -1.02
N ILE A 167 -22.36 2.78 -0.35
CA ILE A 167 -22.95 1.48 -0.04
C ILE A 167 -23.45 1.45 1.40
N GLN A 168 -24.75 1.21 1.56
CA GLN A 168 -25.38 1.00 2.88
C GLN A 168 -25.19 -0.46 3.35
N LYS A 169 -23.95 -0.93 3.42
CA LYS A 169 -23.62 -2.30 3.85
C LYS A 169 -22.30 -2.33 4.59
N SER A 170 -22.35 -2.67 5.87
CA SER A 170 -21.17 -2.79 6.72
C SER A 170 -20.51 -4.17 6.55
N PRO A 171 -19.18 -4.27 6.68
CA PRO A 171 -18.50 -5.56 6.74
C PRO A 171 -18.92 -6.33 8.00
N LEU A 172 -19.11 -7.64 7.86
CA LEU A 172 -19.32 -8.57 8.98
C LEU A 172 -18.04 -8.73 9.82
N ILE A 173 -16.91 -8.85 9.12
CA ILE A 173 -15.60 -9.11 9.72
C ILE A 173 -14.62 -8.16 9.04
N PHE A 174 -13.81 -7.46 9.82
CA PHE A 174 -12.78 -6.61 9.23
C PHE A 174 -11.55 -6.52 10.14
N PHE A 175 -10.42 -6.25 9.51
CA PHE A 175 -9.17 -5.87 10.15
C PHE A 175 -8.45 -4.88 9.23
N SER A 176 -7.80 -3.89 9.81
CA SER A 176 -7.00 -2.93 9.07
C SER A 176 -5.79 -2.46 9.88
N LEU A 177 -4.66 -2.35 9.21
CA LEU A 177 -3.49 -1.58 9.63
C LEU A 177 -3.40 -0.33 8.77
N SER A 178 -3.11 0.80 9.39
CA SER A 178 -2.85 2.05 8.68
C SER A 178 -1.76 2.84 9.37
N ALA A 179 -0.88 3.44 8.59
CA ALA A 179 0.14 4.34 9.10
C ALA A 179 0.39 5.47 8.11
N ASN A 180 0.80 6.61 8.66
CA ASN A 180 1.19 7.80 7.92
C ASN A 180 2.45 8.39 8.56
N LEU A 181 3.41 8.74 7.72
CA LEU A 181 4.59 9.51 8.07
C LEU A 181 4.69 10.73 7.17
N THR A 182 4.97 11.87 7.77
CA THR A 182 5.23 13.13 7.09
C THR A 182 6.37 13.85 7.80
N THR A 183 7.32 14.38 7.04
CA THR A 183 8.40 15.21 7.59
C THR A 183 7.89 16.59 7.97
N SER A 184 6.85 17.09 7.31
CA SER A 184 6.16 18.34 7.64
C SER A 184 4.90 18.09 8.49
N GLY A 185 4.77 18.76 9.63
CA GLY A 185 3.59 18.67 10.49
C GLY A 185 3.60 17.50 11.48
N ASN A 186 2.46 17.30 12.16
CA ASN A 186 2.31 16.38 13.29
C ASN A 186 1.38 15.19 12.99
N ASP A 187 0.97 15.00 11.73
CA ASP A 187 -0.05 14.01 11.36
C ASP A 187 0.52 12.57 11.24
N ASN A 188 1.56 12.26 12.00
CA ASN A 188 2.19 10.94 12.02
C ASN A 188 1.35 10.00 12.89
N TYR A 189 1.00 8.82 12.37
CA TYR A 189 0.25 7.84 13.13
C TYR A 189 0.57 6.41 12.71
N LEU A 190 0.26 5.48 13.61
CA LEU A 190 0.23 4.04 13.39
C LEU A 190 -0.98 3.48 14.13
N THR A 191 -1.93 2.89 13.40
CA THR A 191 -3.21 2.43 13.94
C THR A 191 -3.58 1.04 13.44
N SER A 192 -4.22 0.27 14.31
CA SER A 192 -4.87 -0.99 13.99
C SER A 192 -6.34 -0.94 14.39
N LYS A 193 -7.22 -1.48 13.55
CA LYS A 193 -8.66 -1.60 13.83
C LYS A 193 -9.12 -3.01 13.47
N LYS A 194 -10.15 -3.49 14.16
CA LYS A 194 -10.72 -4.82 13.93
C LYS A 194 -12.18 -4.88 14.35
N SER A 195 -12.92 -5.86 13.82
CA SER A 195 -14.23 -6.23 14.35
C SER A 195 -14.12 -7.16 15.57
N GLU A 196 -15.26 -7.49 16.16
CA GLU A 196 -15.35 -8.39 17.32
C GLU A 196 -14.96 -9.84 16.97
N ASN A 197 -15.19 -10.27 15.72
CA ASN A 197 -14.89 -11.64 15.26
C ASN A 197 -13.39 -11.89 14.98
N VAL A 198 -12.56 -10.87 15.16
CA VAL A 198 -11.10 -10.94 14.98
C VAL A 198 -10.43 -10.99 16.34
N THR A 199 -9.57 -11.99 16.55
CA THR A 199 -8.71 -12.10 17.73
C THR A 199 -7.27 -11.82 17.32
N ILE A 200 -6.62 -10.88 18.02
CA ILE A 200 -5.19 -10.60 17.85
C ILE A 200 -4.44 -11.38 18.93
N SER A 201 -3.58 -12.32 18.51
CA SER A 201 -2.74 -13.09 19.44
C SER A 201 -1.43 -12.38 19.75
N THR A 202 -0.93 -11.58 18.81
CA THR A 202 0.35 -10.88 18.93
C THR A 202 0.30 -9.60 18.12
N GLU A 203 0.78 -8.51 18.73
CA GLU A 203 0.98 -7.23 18.05
C GLU A 203 2.29 -6.64 18.55
N PHE A 204 3.22 -6.41 17.61
CA PHE A 204 4.45 -5.66 17.87
C PHE A 204 4.34 -4.32 17.15
N LYS A 205 4.63 -3.24 17.85
CA LYS A 205 4.62 -1.88 17.31
C LYS A 205 5.92 -1.20 17.70
N ASP A 206 6.55 -0.55 16.74
CA ASP A 206 7.69 0.33 16.95
C ASP A 206 7.53 1.57 16.07
N SER A 207 7.96 2.72 16.58
CA SER A 207 7.83 3.98 15.86
C SER A 207 8.75 5.05 16.41
N ASN A 208 9.31 5.85 15.50
CA ASN A 208 9.92 7.13 15.82
C ASN A 208 9.35 8.20 14.88
N PHE A 209 8.62 9.16 15.44
CA PHE A 209 8.01 10.25 14.67
C PHE A 209 8.80 11.57 14.74
N ALA A 210 9.95 11.58 15.41
CA ALA A 210 10.77 12.76 15.65
C ALA A 210 12.00 12.80 14.74
N GLY A 211 12.54 14.01 14.53
CA GLY A 211 13.76 14.21 13.76
C GLY A 211 13.56 14.15 12.25
N SER A 212 14.68 14.08 11.53
CA SER A 212 14.74 14.03 10.06
C SER A 212 14.60 12.61 9.49
N GLN A 213 14.71 11.60 10.35
CA GLN A 213 14.46 10.20 10.04
C GLN A 213 13.30 9.71 10.90
N LYS A 214 12.22 9.29 10.25
CA LYS A 214 11.03 8.77 10.94
C LYS A 214 10.70 7.38 10.43
N PHE A 215 10.22 6.53 11.31
CA PHE A 215 9.76 5.20 10.95
C PHE A 215 8.51 4.80 11.73
N ALA A 216 7.74 3.87 11.18
CA ALA A 216 6.58 3.25 11.80
C ALA A 216 6.45 1.82 11.32
N SER A 217 6.56 0.86 12.24
CA SER A 217 6.54 -0.55 11.91
C SER A 217 5.57 -1.27 12.85
N THR A 218 4.76 -2.17 12.30
CA THR A 218 3.94 -3.07 13.10
C THR A 218 3.87 -4.44 12.47
N PHE A 219 3.76 -5.45 13.31
CA PHE A 219 3.48 -6.82 12.92
C PHE A 219 2.32 -7.35 13.77
N VAL A 220 1.30 -7.88 13.13
CA VAL A 220 0.13 -8.46 13.77
C VAL A 220 0.00 -9.92 13.36
N ARG A 221 -0.29 -10.77 14.34
CA ARG A 221 -0.79 -12.13 14.14
C ARG A 221 -2.15 -12.26 14.81
N GLY A 222 -3.09 -12.88 14.10
CA GLY A 222 -4.42 -13.10 14.63
C GLY A 222 -5.16 -14.23 13.94
N SER A 223 -6.42 -14.37 14.32
CA SER A 223 -7.35 -15.33 13.75
C SER A 223 -8.76 -14.77 13.70
N VAL A 224 -9.58 -15.38 12.85
CA VAL A 224 -10.98 -15.04 12.65
C VAL A 224 -11.85 -16.25 12.92
N LYS A 225 -13.00 -16.01 13.53
CA LYS A 225 -14.06 -17.02 13.68
C LYS A 225 -15.43 -16.37 13.63
N HIS A 226 -16.28 -16.80 12.71
CA HIS A 226 -17.66 -16.33 12.58
C HIS A 226 -18.57 -17.48 12.16
N SER A 227 -19.71 -17.63 12.85
CA SER A 227 -20.68 -18.70 12.61
C SER A 227 -21.84 -18.20 11.77
N PHE A 228 -22.25 -18.99 10.77
CA PHE A 228 -23.41 -18.69 9.94
C PHE A 228 -24.57 -19.62 10.31
N ASN A 229 -25.71 -19.05 10.72
CA ASN A 229 -26.91 -19.80 11.08
C ASN A 229 -27.78 -20.19 9.86
N ARG A 230 -27.51 -19.59 8.71
CA ARG A 230 -28.15 -19.85 7.42
C ARG A 230 -27.06 -20.04 6.36
N GLN A 231 -27.45 -20.58 5.20
CA GLN A 231 -26.55 -20.59 4.05
C GLN A 231 -26.26 -19.13 3.65
N ALA A 232 -24.99 -18.83 3.37
CA ALA A 232 -24.55 -17.48 3.03
C ALA A 232 -23.52 -17.46 1.91
N ASN A 233 -23.63 -16.47 1.02
CA ASN A 233 -22.56 -16.06 0.14
C ASN A 233 -21.77 -14.95 0.84
N VAL A 234 -20.46 -15.12 0.93
CA VAL A 234 -19.60 -14.15 1.62
C VAL A 234 -18.49 -13.71 0.70
N THR A 235 -18.29 -12.41 0.60
CA THR A 235 -17.25 -11.82 -0.24
C THR A 235 -16.15 -11.23 0.64
N LEU A 236 -14.94 -11.75 0.48
CA LEU A 236 -13.69 -11.18 0.97
C LEU A 236 -13.25 -10.05 0.04
N VAL A 237 -12.87 -8.92 0.63
CA VAL A 237 -12.17 -7.81 -0.01
C VAL A 237 -10.88 -7.57 0.77
N VAL A 238 -9.74 -7.69 0.11
CA VAL A 238 -8.43 -7.31 0.63
C VAL A 238 -7.96 -6.06 -0.09
N LEU A 239 -7.49 -5.07 0.66
CA LEU A 239 -6.95 -3.82 0.12
C LEU A 239 -5.51 -3.61 0.60
N ARG A 240 -4.65 -3.19 -0.32
CA ARG A 240 -3.34 -2.58 -0.02
C ARG A 240 -3.20 -1.30 -0.79
N ASN A 241 -3.43 -0.21 -0.09
CA ASN A 241 -3.26 1.12 -0.62
C ASN A 241 -2.01 1.73 0.00
N GLY A 242 -1.21 2.43 -0.77
CA GLY A 242 -0.10 3.16 -0.17
C GLY A 242 0.65 4.02 -1.14
N GLN A 243 1.45 4.90 -0.58
CA GLN A 243 2.14 5.94 -1.29
C GLN A 243 3.50 6.19 -0.65
N ALA A 244 4.49 6.47 -1.49
CA ALA A 244 5.74 7.09 -1.11
C ALA A 244 5.94 8.34 -1.96
N ARG A 245 6.23 9.46 -1.31
CA ARG A 245 6.38 10.76 -1.96
C ARG A 245 7.61 11.47 -1.41
N VAL A 246 8.40 12.03 -2.32
CA VAL A 246 9.49 12.96 -2.01
C VAL A 246 9.34 14.22 -2.87
N ALA A 247 9.67 15.38 -2.31
CA ALA A 247 9.73 16.63 -3.05
C ALA A 247 10.72 17.60 -2.40
N ALA A 248 11.65 18.11 -3.20
CA ALA A 248 12.44 19.29 -2.85
C ALA A 248 11.58 20.56 -2.91
N PRO A 249 11.95 21.63 -2.19
CA PRO A 249 11.30 22.92 -2.33
C PRO A 249 11.46 23.46 -3.76
N GLU A 250 10.43 24.14 -4.27
CA GLU A 250 10.52 24.86 -5.55
C GLU A 250 11.71 25.83 -5.52
N PRO A 251 12.50 25.92 -6.61
CA PRO A 251 13.62 26.85 -6.65
C PRO A 251 13.07 28.27 -6.47
N LYS A 252 13.59 29.00 -5.46
CA LYS A 252 13.31 30.43 -5.34
C LYS A 252 13.82 31.11 -6.60
N GLN A 253 12.91 31.46 -7.52
CA GLN A 253 13.25 32.29 -8.67
C GLN A 253 13.74 33.64 -8.15
N THR A 254 15.05 33.80 -8.07
CA THR A 254 15.63 35.14 -8.04
C THR A 254 15.53 35.62 -9.48
N PHE A 255 14.57 36.50 -9.78
CA PHE A 255 14.43 37.11 -11.10
C PHE A 255 15.71 37.90 -11.44
N ALA A 256 16.70 37.22 -12.01
CA ALA A 256 17.76 37.84 -12.77
C ALA A 256 17.48 37.52 -14.24
N LEU A 257 16.91 38.51 -14.95
CA LEU A 257 16.76 38.49 -16.41
C LEU A 257 18.15 38.30 -17.05
N ARG A 258 18.49 37.05 -17.35
CA ARG A 258 19.51 36.70 -18.35
C ARG A 258 18.97 35.58 -19.20
N SER A 259 18.76 35.93 -20.46
CA SER A 259 18.41 35.03 -21.56
C SER A 259 19.39 33.86 -21.63
N MET A 260 18.89 32.65 -21.36
CA MET A 260 19.56 31.37 -21.63
C MET A 260 18.51 30.38 -22.17
N PRO A 261 18.93 29.42 -23.02
CA PRO A 261 18.04 28.68 -23.91
C PRO A 261 17.19 27.65 -23.16
N ALA A 262 15.98 27.42 -23.66
CA ALA A 262 15.02 26.47 -23.14
C ALA A 262 15.52 25.02 -23.27
N SER A 263 16.21 24.50 -22.26
CA SER A 263 16.24 23.06 -22.00
C SER A 263 14.99 22.72 -21.19
N ALA A 264 14.03 22.05 -21.83
CA ALA A 264 12.77 21.68 -21.21
C ALA A 264 12.99 20.76 -19.99
N PRO A 265 12.17 20.90 -18.92
CA PRO A 265 12.15 19.96 -17.81
C PRO A 265 11.90 18.53 -18.33
N GLN A 266 12.72 17.57 -17.89
CA GLN A 266 12.49 16.15 -18.17
C GLN A 266 11.51 15.62 -17.12
N GLY A 267 10.28 15.32 -17.52
CA GLY A 267 9.30 14.64 -16.68
C GLY A 267 8.87 13.36 -17.34
N ALA A 268 8.63 12.30 -16.56
CA ALA A 268 7.86 11.18 -17.09
C ALA A 268 6.89 10.60 -16.08
N VAL A 269 5.79 10.13 -16.65
CA VAL A 269 4.65 9.55 -15.96
C VAL A 269 4.47 8.16 -16.53
N THR A 270 4.45 7.16 -15.67
CA THR A 270 4.13 5.78 -16.06
C THR A 270 2.96 5.31 -15.21
N GLN A 271 1.83 5.13 -15.89
CA GLN A 271 0.64 4.49 -15.35
C GLN A 271 0.54 3.08 -15.92
N GLY A 272 0.02 2.15 -15.14
CA GLY A 272 -0.25 0.81 -15.63
C GLY A 272 -1.34 0.12 -14.86
N ARG A 273 -1.97 -0.88 -15.47
CA ARG A 273 -2.92 -1.78 -14.81
C ARG A 273 -2.63 -3.18 -15.30
N ARG A 274 -2.64 -4.16 -14.40
CA ARG A 274 -2.55 -5.57 -14.76
C ARG A 274 -3.77 -6.29 -14.18
N PRO A 275 -4.82 -6.52 -15.00
CA PRO A 275 -5.97 -7.32 -14.59
C PRO A 275 -5.57 -8.79 -14.44
N GLY A 276 -6.14 -9.47 -13.44
CA GLY A 276 -5.98 -10.90 -13.30
C GLY A 276 -6.85 -11.75 -14.20
N ALA A 277 -6.35 -12.94 -14.53
CA ALA A 277 -7.06 -13.98 -15.25
C ALA A 277 -7.76 -14.94 -14.27
N PRO A 278 -8.98 -15.41 -14.56
CA PRO A 278 -9.70 -16.35 -13.71
C PRO A 278 -8.97 -17.71 -13.67
N SER A 279 -8.41 -18.08 -12.51
CA SER A 279 -7.65 -19.32 -12.29
C SER A 279 -7.68 -19.72 -10.81
N ASN A 280 -7.61 -21.03 -10.51
CA ASN A 280 -7.55 -21.56 -9.14
C ASN A 280 -6.17 -21.37 -8.47
N ARG A 281 -5.16 -20.96 -9.23
CA ARG A 281 -3.84 -20.53 -8.71
C ARG A 281 -3.39 -19.30 -9.46
N TYR A 282 -3.08 -18.25 -8.71
CA TYR A 282 -2.77 -16.95 -9.28
C TYR A 282 -1.51 -16.41 -8.62
N SER A 283 -0.56 -15.98 -9.43
CA SER A 283 0.55 -15.12 -9.01
C SER A 283 0.57 -13.94 -9.97
N ASP A 284 0.34 -12.75 -9.42
CA ASP A 284 0.41 -11.52 -10.17
C ASP A 284 1.33 -10.56 -9.50
N ARG A 285 2.36 -10.21 -10.27
CA ARG A 285 3.37 -9.28 -9.89
C ARG A 285 3.35 -8.12 -10.87
N LYS A 286 3.33 -6.92 -10.32
CA LYS A 286 3.51 -5.70 -11.08
C LYS A 286 4.65 -4.90 -10.50
N VAL A 287 5.67 -4.67 -11.33
CA VAL A 287 6.84 -3.88 -10.99
C VAL A 287 6.90 -2.65 -11.91
N VAL A 288 6.99 -1.47 -11.31
CA VAL A 288 7.29 -0.23 -12.01
C VAL A 288 8.53 0.37 -11.35
N LYS A 289 9.55 0.70 -12.14
CA LYS A 289 10.73 1.43 -11.68
C LYS A 289 11.08 2.48 -12.71
N TYR A 290 11.30 3.69 -12.25
CA TYR A 290 11.65 4.80 -13.12
C TYR A 290 12.59 5.77 -12.42
N THR A 291 13.55 6.30 -13.18
CA THR A 291 14.54 7.28 -12.70
C THR A 291 14.58 8.43 -13.70
N VAL A 292 14.47 9.65 -13.20
CA VAL A 292 14.62 10.90 -13.96
C VAL A 292 15.78 11.68 -13.38
N GLY A 293 16.62 12.22 -14.24
CA GLY A 293 17.78 12.99 -13.82
C GLY A 293 18.94 12.80 -14.77
N LYS A 294 19.99 13.59 -14.55
CA LYS A 294 21.26 13.52 -15.29
C LYS A 294 22.19 12.49 -14.70
#